data_AF-A0A7I7LM63-F1
#
_entry.id   AF-A0A7I7LM63-F1
#
_cell.length_a   1.000
_cell.length_b   1.000
_cell.length_c   1.000
_cell.angle_alpha   90.00
_cell.angle_beta   90.00
_cell.angle_gamma   90.00
#
_symmetry.space_group_name_H-M   'P 1'
#
loop_
_entity.id
_entity.type
_entity.pdbx_description
1 polymer ?
#
loop_
_entity_poly.entity_id
_entity_poly.type
_entity_poly.pdbx_seq_one_letter_code
_entity_poly.pdbx_strand_id
1 'polypeptide(L)'
;MDAAPLQTVEQDLLGVINAPTRALLGRPLIGNGTNGTAADPNGGAGGLLIGDGGTGYSQTTAGAGGAAGLIGNGGDGGAGGAGANGGAGGRGGWLIGDGGHGGQAGAAGSGPATVGGPGGRAVLIGNGGDGGAGGTNAAGGAGGLGGWLFGQNGAAGVGSPVNVTVPLDVAEGYGLTSPNVNVSVNGGPSVPVLVDTGSRGLVIPFWAVGFQNLGWPTGIGIASYASGLDFVTIRFNTTVDFGNGAVSAPTPVEVAVLPFPTTLNSLLIIALSPVLQPVFGVGMFGLAHGTLGVGPNAGGPGISSPTTALPGQLDEGVLVNAPQGELQFGPNSLPSGISVPGAPITPLLVQVNGGPLQPITAVIDSGGVDGTIPSSVLGTGQVSGTVPAGTTISVYTSDGSTPLYSYTTTATNGSTVTSGTSMNTGYLPFGQQAIYISNSPSGVGTTIFHD
;
A
#
# COMPACT_ATOMS: atom_id res chain seq x y z
N MET A 1 1.17 6.95 59.04
CA MET A 1 2.58 6.61 58.78
C MET A 1 2.96 7.34 57.52
N ASP A 2 3.87 8.29 57.64
CA ASP A 2 4.21 9.22 56.56
C ASP A 2 5.09 8.52 55.51
N ALA A 3 4.69 8.60 54.24
CA ALA A 3 5.40 7.95 53.11
C ALA A 3 6.66 8.72 52.66
N ALA A 4 6.86 9.95 53.13
CA ALA A 4 7.95 10.84 52.71
C ALA A 4 9.38 10.34 53.02
N PRO A 5 9.67 9.68 54.17
CA PRO A 5 11.00 9.14 54.45
C PRO A 5 11.36 7.98 53.51
N LEU A 6 10.38 7.15 53.15
CA LEU A 6 10.59 5.99 52.29
C LEU A 6 10.82 6.41 50.83
N GLN A 7 10.07 7.39 50.33
CA GLN A 7 10.29 7.96 48.99
C GLN A 7 11.70 8.57 48.84
N THR A 8 12.20 9.23 49.88
CA THR A 8 13.55 9.82 49.87
C THR A 8 14.64 8.73 49.81
N VAL A 9 14.50 7.66 50.60
CA VAL A 9 15.42 6.52 50.60
C VAL A 9 15.40 5.76 49.27
N GLU A 10 14.23 5.61 48.64
CA GLU A 10 14.10 5.00 47.31
C GLU A 10 14.81 5.82 46.23
N GLN A 11 14.67 7.15 46.24
CA GLN A 11 15.35 8.03 45.30
C GLN A 11 16.87 8.03 45.49
N ASP A 12 17.36 8.02 46.73
CA ASP A 12 18.79 7.92 47.03
C ASP A 12 19.39 6.60 46.53
N LEU A 13 18.67 5.49 46.73
CA LEU A 13 19.10 4.18 46.25
C LEU A 13 19.13 4.11 44.71
N LEU A 14 18.10 4.63 44.03
CA LEU A 14 18.10 4.74 42.57
C LEU A 14 19.23 5.65 42.07
N GLY A 15 19.55 6.71 42.81
CA GLY A 15 20.68 7.60 42.53
C GLY A 15 22.01 6.83 42.53
N VAL A 16 22.26 6.01 43.56
CA VAL A 16 23.45 5.17 43.66
C VAL A 16 23.52 4.14 42.54
N ILE A 17 22.41 3.46 42.24
CA ILE A 17 22.33 2.45 41.17
C ILE A 17 22.59 3.07 39.80
N ASN A 18 22.09 4.28 39.56
CA ASN A 18 22.21 4.96 38.27
C ASN A 18 23.52 5.72 38.09
N ALA A 19 24.26 6.04 39.17
CA ALA A 19 25.46 6.87 39.10
C ALA A 19 26.51 6.35 38.09
N PRO A 20 26.84 5.04 38.04
CA PRO A 20 27.84 4.54 37.08
C PRO A 20 27.41 4.71 35.62
N THR A 21 26.15 4.37 35.29
CA THR A 21 25.66 4.45 33.91
C THR A 21 25.38 5.89 33.48
N ARG A 22 24.95 6.75 34.39
CA ARG A 22 24.83 8.19 34.16
C ARG A 22 26.19 8.80 33.84
N ALA A 23 27.24 8.43 34.59
CA ALA A 23 28.59 8.92 34.34
C ALA A 23 29.19 8.39 33.04
N LEU A 24 28.95 7.12 32.68
CA LEU A 24 29.59 6.49 31.52
C LEU A 24 28.82 6.70 30.20
N LEU A 25 27.49 6.73 30.25
CA LEU A 25 26.62 6.66 29.07
C LEU A 25 25.62 7.82 29.00
N GLY A 26 25.62 8.73 29.97
CA GLY A 26 24.66 9.84 30.05
C GLY A 26 23.21 9.40 30.28
N ARG A 27 22.99 8.11 30.60
CA ARG A 27 21.65 7.49 30.71
C ARG A 27 21.55 6.66 31.98
N PRO A 28 20.40 6.70 32.68
CA PRO A 28 20.22 5.88 33.87
C PRO A 28 20.14 4.40 33.49
N LEU A 29 20.49 3.53 34.43
CA LEU A 29 20.25 2.09 34.28
C LEU A 29 18.75 1.80 34.45
N ILE A 30 18.12 2.44 35.43
CA ILE A 30 16.70 2.33 35.77
C ILE A 30 16.11 3.74 35.90
N GLY A 31 15.02 4.01 35.19
CA GLY A 31 14.24 5.24 35.34
C GLY A 31 13.64 5.70 34.02
N ASN A 32 12.52 6.40 34.09
CA ASN A 32 11.84 6.91 32.92
C ASN A 32 12.61 8.08 32.28
N GLY A 33 12.40 8.25 30.98
CA GLY A 33 12.86 9.39 30.23
C GLY A 33 12.18 10.66 30.71
N THR A 34 12.89 11.78 30.61
CA THR A 34 12.35 13.09 30.94
C THR A 34 11.35 13.50 29.87
N ASN A 35 10.17 13.98 30.26
CA ASN A 35 9.22 14.52 29.29
C ASN A 35 9.80 15.77 28.64
N GLY A 36 9.47 15.97 27.36
CA GLY A 36 9.82 17.15 26.62
C GLY A 36 9.23 18.41 27.26
N THR A 37 9.85 19.54 26.98
CA THR A 37 9.45 20.87 27.43
C THR A 37 9.37 21.83 26.24
N ALA A 38 8.86 23.05 26.45
CA ALA A 38 8.86 24.06 25.40
C ALA A 38 10.27 24.39 24.86
N ALA A 39 11.31 24.28 25.70
CA ALA A 39 12.69 24.53 25.29
C ALA A 39 13.31 23.31 24.58
N ASP A 40 13.02 22.10 25.08
CA ASP A 40 13.52 20.83 24.57
C ASP A 40 12.34 19.88 24.33
N PRO A 41 11.68 19.95 23.17
CA PRO A 41 10.36 19.33 22.99
C PRO A 41 10.37 17.82 22.91
N ASN A 42 11.49 17.20 22.53
CA ASN A 42 11.54 15.75 22.42
C ASN A 42 11.60 15.11 23.81
N GLY A 43 10.86 14.01 23.98
CA GLY A 43 10.98 13.17 25.15
C GLY A 43 12.35 12.49 25.22
N GLY A 44 12.94 12.49 26.42
CA GLY A 44 14.19 11.81 26.71
C GLY A 44 14.04 10.29 26.66
N ALA A 45 15.14 9.59 26.38
CA ALA A 45 15.15 8.13 26.41
C ALA A 45 15.00 7.59 27.84
N GLY A 46 14.29 6.48 27.99
CA GLY A 46 14.22 5.71 29.23
C GLY A 46 15.55 5.07 29.61
N GLY A 47 15.61 4.50 30.82
CA GLY A 47 16.76 3.80 31.36
C GLY A 47 17.18 2.61 30.51
N LEU A 48 18.44 2.19 30.62
CA LEU A 48 19.00 1.13 29.79
C LEU A 48 18.33 -0.23 30.02
N LEU A 49 18.01 -0.57 31.26
CA LEU A 49 17.37 -1.84 31.61
C LEU A 49 15.86 -1.69 31.80
N ILE A 50 15.44 -0.72 32.59
CA ILE A 50 14.04 -0.51 32.94
C ILE A 50 13.73 0.98 32.85
N GLY A 51 12.69 1.33 32.10
CA GLY A 51 12.16 2.68 32.10
C GLY A 51 11.50 3.03 30.78
N ASP A 52 10.38 3.73 30.89
CA ASP A 52 9.64 4.23 29.75
C ASP A 52 10.34 5.43 29.12
N GLY A 53 10.10 5.67 27.85
CA GLY A 53 10.49 6.93 27.21
C GLY A 53 9.67 8.10 27.73
N GLY A 54 10.26 9.30 27.76
CA GLY A 54 9.53 10.51 28.08
C GLY A 54 8.55 10.89 26.97
N THR A 55 7.45 11.53 27.30
CA THR A 55 6.50 12.04 26.30
C THR A 55 7.07 13.25 25.57
N GLY A 56 6.81 13.39 24.27
CA GLY A 56 7.08 14.60 23.52
C GLY A 56 6.18 15.76 23.97
N TYR A 57 6.67 16.99 23.79
CA TYR A 57 5.96 18.21 24.14
C TYR A 57 5.09 18.70 22.99
N SER A 58 3.86 19.09 23.31
CA SER A 58 2.93 19.67 22.34
C SER A 58 3.22 21.16 22.14
N GLN A 59 3.54 21.56 20.91
CA GLN A 59 3.84 22.94 20.55
C GLN A 59 3.87 23.13 19.02
N THR A 60 4.20 24.34 18.55
CA THR A 60 4.28 24.67 17.11
C THR A 60 5.06 23.65 16.29
N THR A 61 6.15 23.11 16.80
CA THR A 61 6.78 21.89 16.27
C THR A 61 6.76 20.82 17.33
N ALA A 62 5.87 19.85 17.17
CA ALA A 62 5.68 18.78 18.12
C ALA A 62 6.97 18.02 18.41
N GLY A 63 7.19 17.70 19.68
CA GLY A 63 8.27 16.82 20.09
C GLY A 63 7.95 15.36 19.81
N ALA A 64 8.96 14.59 19.40
CA ALA A 64 8.86 13.14 19.36
C ALA A 64 8.89 12.54 20.77
N GLY A 65 8.25 11.39 20.95
CA GLY A 65 8.35 10.59 22.15
C GLY A 65 9.71 9.90 22.27
N GLY A 66 10.19 9.75 23.51
CA GLY A 66 11.45 9.08 23.82
C GLY A 66 11.37 7.57 23.65
N ALA A 67 12.48 6.92 23.29
CA ALA A 67 12.56 5.46 23.25
C ALA A 67 12.84 4.85 24.64
N ALA A 68 12.29 3.68 24.91
CA ALA A 68 12.66 2.85 26.06
C ALA A 68 13.96 2.07 25.83
N GLY A 69 14.50 1.47 26.90
CA GLY A 69 15.69 0.62 26.89
C GLY A 69 15.38 -0.86 26.61
N LEU A 70 15.70 -1.73 27.57
CA LEU A 70 15.43 -3.16 27.48
C LEU A 70 13.97 -3.50 27.81
N ILE A 71 13.46 -2.98 28.93
CA ILE A 71 12.07 -3.10 29.37
C ILE A 71 11.48 -1.71 29.59
N GLY A 72 10.31 -1.44 29.02
CA GLY A 72 9.60 -0.17 29.17
C GLY A 72 8.91 0.25 27.88
N ASN A 73 7.92 1.11 27.99
CA ASN A 73 7.14 1.58 26.86
C ASN A 73 7.79 2.81 26.21
N GLY A 74 7.61 2.98 24.91
CA GLY A 74 7.96 4.23 24.25
C GLY A 74 7.10 5.38 24.78
N GLY A 75 7.67 6.58 24.81
CA GLY A 75 6.89 7.78 25.17
C GLY A 75 5.99 8.21 24.02
N ASP A 76 4.86 8.83 24.31
CA ASP A 76 3.96 9.35 23.28
C ASP A 76 4.56 10.58 22.57
N GLY A 77 4.21 10.79 21.30
CA GLY A 77 4.52 12.00 20.56
C GLY A 77 3.65 13.18 21.00
N GLY A 78 4.22 14.39 20.97
CA GLY A 78 3.49 15.63 21.27
C GLY A 78 2.50 16.01 20.17
N ALA A 79 1.45 16.76 20.50
CA ALA A 79 0.53 17.30 19.50
C ALA A 79 1.15 18.50 18.75
N GLY A 80 0.88 18.60 17.45
CA GLY A 80 1.28 19.73 16.62
C GLY A 80 0.48 20.99 16.95
N GLY A 81 1.15 22.15 16.95
CA GLY A 81 0.47 23.45 16.91
C GLY A 81 -0.19 23.71 15.55
N ALA A 82 -0.94 24.81 15.43
CA ALA A 82 -1.64 25.16 14.19
C ALA A 82 -0.70 25.10 12.96
N GLY A 83 -1.12 24.37 11.92
CA GLY A 83 -0.32 24.17 10.71
C GLY A 83 0.90 23.24 10.85
N ALA A 84 1.01 22.49 11.96
CA ALA A 84 2.09 21.51 12.16
C ALA A 84 1.59 20.07 12.32
N ASN A 85 2.43 19.14 11.91
CA ASN A 85 2.21 17.70 12.09
C ASN A 85 2.35 17.30 13.56
N GLY A 86 1.77 16.13 13.90
CA GLY A 86 1.99 15.51 15.20
C GLY A 86 3.37 14.89 15.34
N GLY A 87 3.85 14.79 16.58
CA GLY A 87 5.14 14.17 16.91
C GLY A 87 5.08 12.66 16.80
N ALA A 88 6.17 12.02 16.39
CA ALA A 88 6.25 10.56 16.35
C ALA A 88 6.25 9.94 17.76
N GLY A 89 5.62 8.79 17.92
CA GLY A 89 5.70 7.98 19.12
C GLY A 89 7.07 7.30 19.28
N GLY A 90 7.49 7.12 20.53
CA GLY A 90 8.76 6.51 20.90
C GLY A 90 8.75 4.98 20.72
N ARG A 91 9.92 4.40 20.48
CA ARG A 91 10.08 2.94 20.40
C ARG A 91 9.96 2.29 21.79
N GLY A 92 9.25 1.18 21.89
CA GLY A 92 9.20 0.32 23.07
C GLY A 92 10.51 -0.39 23.40
N GLY A 93 10.52 -1.07 24.54
CA GLY A 93 11.67 -1.81 25.05
C GLY A 93 12.11 -2.92 24.10
N TRP A 94 13.41 -3.22 24.08
CA TRP A 94 13.94 -4.27 23.21
C TRP A 94 13.34 -5.66 23.52
N LEU A 95 13.14 -5.97 24.82
CA LEU A 95 12.62 -7.26 25.28
C LEU A 95 11.10 -7.20 25.49
N ILE A 96 10.65 -6.26 26.31
CA ILE A 96 9.23 -6.08 26.63
C ILE A 96 8.94 -4.58 26.63
N GLY A 97 7.91 -4.16 25.90
CA GLY A 97 7.42 -2.80 25.94
C GLY A 97 6.66 -2.41 24.69
N ASP A 98 5.57 -1.69 24.91
CA ASP A 98 4.74 -1.16 23.86
C ASP A 98 5.41 0.07 23.22
N GLY A 99 5.13 0.32 21.95
CA GLY A 99 5.47 1.58 21.32
C GLY A 99 4.58 2.72 21.82
N GLY A 100 5.11 3.95 21.88
CA GLY A 100 4.33 5.13 22.25
C GLY A 100 3.39 5.57 21.13
N HIS A 101 2.29 6.21 21.46
CA HIS A 101 1.34 6.72 20.47
C HIS A 101 1.91 7.90 19.70
N GLY A 102 1.50 8.06 18.44
CA GLY A 102 1.77 9.25 17.66
C GLY A 102 0.91 10.43 18.12
N GLY A 103 1.48 11.63 18.07
CA GLY A 103 0.80 12.86 18.44
C GLY A 103 -0.21 13.30 17.39
N GLN A 104 -1.27 13.99 17.81
CA GLN A 104 -2.27 14.56 16.90
C GLN A 104 -1.66 15.74 16.11
N ALA A 105 -2.07 15.92 14.86
CA ALA A 105 -1.74 17.10 14.10
C ALA A 105 -2.46 18.34 14.65
N GLY A 106 -1.88 19.52 14.47
CA GLY A 106 -2.60 20.76 14.78
C GLY A 106 -3.62 21.09 13.71
N ALA A 107 -4.66 21.84 14.08
CA ALA A 107 -5.70 22.29 13.15
C ALA A 107 -5.09 22.96 11.91
N ALA A 108 -5.68 22.67 10.74
CA ALA A 108 -5.29 23.30 9.49
C ALA A 108 -5.54 24.82 9.60
N GLY A 109 -4.47 25.61 9.49
CA GLY A 109 -4.58 27.06 9.25
C GLY A 109 -4.87 27.33 7.78
N SER A 110 -4.41 28.47 7.25
CA SER A 110 -4.37 28.75 5.80
C SER A 110 -3.23 28.03 5.05
N GLY A 111 -2.59 27.04 5.68
CA GLY A 111 -1.46 26.27 5.15
C GLY A 111 -1.85 24.86 4.70
N PRO A 112 -0.88 24.04 4.25
CA PRO A 112 -1.13 22.67 3.83
C PRO A 112 -1.73 21.82 4.95
N ALA A 113 -2.47 20.78 4.55
CA ALA A 113 -3.04 19.79 5.47
C ALA A 113 -1.93 19.12 6.30
N THR A 114 -2.16 18.99 7.60
CA THR A 114 -1.18 18.51 8.58
C THR A 114 -1.48 17.07 8.98
N VAL A 115 -0.50 16.19 8.88
CA VAL A 115 -0.68 14.77 9.17
C VAL A 115 -0.41 14.45 10.64
N GLY A 116 -1.10 13.43 11.15
CA GLY A 116 -0.83 12.92 12.49
C GLY A 116 0.57 12.30 12.58
N GLY A 117 1.14 12.29 13.78
CA GLY A 117 2.43 11.65 14.04
C GLY A 117 2.32 10.13 13.95
N PRO A 118 3.33 9.42 13.42
CA PRO A 118 3.31 7.97 13.40
C PRO A 118 3.46 7.40 14.81
N GLY A 119 2.84 6.25 15.07
CA GLY A 119 3.02 5.49 16.30
C GLY A 119 4.41 4.83 16.38
N GLY A 120 4.88 4.63 17.60
CA GLY A 120 6.13 3.97 17.90
C GLY A 120 6.03 2.45 17.77
N ARG A 121 7.12 1.79 17.41
CA ARG A 121 7.16 0.32 17.34
C ARG A 121 7.51 -0.34 18.68
N ALA A 122 6.93 -1.49 18.95
CA ALA A 122 7.48 -2.50 19.86
C ALA A 122 8.55 -3.35 19.16
N VAL A 123 9.20 -4.27 19.89
CA VAL A 123 10.41 -4.96 19.42
C VAL A 123 10.26 -6.47 19.50
N LEU A 124 10.34 -7.06 20.70
CA LEU A 124 10.16 -8.51 20.87
C LEU A 124 8.76 -8.83 21.39
N ILE A 125 8.39 -8.27 22.55
CA ILE A 125 7.06 -8.42 23.15
C ILE A 125 6.48 -7.03 23.43
N GLY A 126 5.28 -6.74 22.94
CA GLY A 126 4.58 -5.48 23.16
C GLY A 126 3.77 -5.05 21.94
N ASN A 127 2.76 -4.23 22.14
CA ASN A 127 1.97 -3.66 21.05
C ASN A 127 2.68 -2.46 20.42
N GLY A 128 2.48 -2.23 19.13
CA GLY A 128 2.83 -0.94 18.53
C GLY A 128 1.90 0.15 19.03
N GLY A 129 2.39 1.39 19.09
CA GLY A 129 1.58 2.53 19.46
C GLY A 129 0.69 2.97 18.29
N ASP A 130 -0.52 3.42 18.57
CA ASP A 130 -1.41 3.96 17.54
C ASP A 130 -0.83 5.24 16.91
N GLY A 131 -1.18 5.50 15.65
CA GLY A 131 -0.87 6.77 15.00
C GLY A 131 -1.77 7.91 15.50
N GLY A 132 -1.27 9.14 15.40
CA GLY A 132 -2.02 10.33 15.80
C GLY A 132 -3.06 10.76 14.77
N ALA A 133 -4.11 11.45 15.19
CA ALA A 133 -5.12 11.99 14.28
C ALA A 133 -4.52 13.06 13.34
N GLY A 134 -5.01 13.11 12.10
CA GLY A 134 -4.71 14.17 11.15
C GLY A 134 -5.51 15.45 11.41
N GLY A 135 -5.07 16.56 10.83
CA GLY A 135 -5.85 17.80 10.76
C GLY A 135 -7.05 17.67 9.82
N THR A 136 -7.86 18.72 9.70
CA THR A 136 -8.99 18.77 8.77
C THR A 136 -8.53 18.45 7.34
N ASN A 137 -9.21 17.50 6.68
CA ASN A 137 -8.90 16.99 5.34
C ASN A 137 -7.49 16.39 5.19
N ALA A 138 -6.83 16.06 6.31
CA ALA A 138 -5.53 15.42 6.33
C ALA A 138 -5.64 13.96 6.76
N ALA A 139 -4.65 13.17 6.39
CA ALA A 139 -4.53 11.80 6.86
C ALA A 139 -4.00 11.72 8.30
N GLY A 140 -4.37 10.65 8.99
CA GLY A 140 -3.76 10.32 10.28
C GLY A 140 -2.34 9.76 10.12
N GLY A 141 -1.62 9.68 11.24
CA GLY A 141 -0.32 9.02 11.28
C GLY A 141 -0.47 7.51 11.17
N ALA A 142 0.53 6.84 10.60
CA ALA A 142 0.57 5.38 10.58
C ALA A 142 0.68 4.82 12.01
N GLY A 143 0.09 3.65 12.25
CA GLY A 143 0.29 2.90 13.49
C GLY A 143 1.68 2.26 13.55
N GLY A 144 2.19 2.06 14.76
CA GLY A 144 3.46 1.41 15.02
C GLY A 144 3.39 -0.10 14.92
N LEU A 145 4.54 -0.73 14.62
CA LEU A 145 4.65 -2.19 14.61
C LEU A 145 4.56 -2.80 16.01
N GLY A 146 3.87 -3.92 16.15
CA GLY A 146 3.91 -4.80 17.32
C GLY A 146 5.23 -5.58 17.43
N GLY A 147 5.42 -6.20 18.58
CA GLY A 147 6.58 -7.00 18.90
C GLY A 147 6.63 -8.29 18.08
N TRP A 148 7.83 -8.65 17.65
CA TRP A 148 8.11 -9.79 16.78
C TRP A 148 7.53 -11.12 17.28
N LEU A 149 7.67 -11.39 18.59
CA LEU A 149 7.21 -12.62 19.22
C LEU A 149 5.74 -12.53 19.62
N PHE A 150 5.32 -11.40 20.17
CA PHE A 150 3.95 -11.16 20.61
C PHE A 150 3.64 -9.67 20.68
N GLY A 151 2.52 -9.27 20.08
CA GLY A 151 2.10 -7.88 20.03
C GLY A 151 1.15 -7.62 18.89
N GLN A 152 0.21 -6.69 19.09
CA GLN A 152 -0.61 -6.14 18.02
C GLN A 152 0.06 -4.89 17.46
N ASN A 153 -0.15 -4.61 16.19
CA ASN A 153 0.23 -3.30 15.65
C ASN A 153 -0.72 -2.23 16.17
N GLY A 154 -0.21 -1.01 16.28
CA GLY A 154 -1.04 0.16 16.56
C GLY A 154 -1.99 0.43 15.40
N ALA A 155 -3.17 0.95 15.72
CA ALA A 155 -4.11 1.46 14.73
C ALA A 155 -3.52 2.68 14.01
N ALA A 156 -3.90 2.89 12.75
CA ALA A 156 -3.66 4.18 12.11
C ALA A 156 -4.49 5.27 12.80
N GLY A 157 -3.94 6.48 12.85
CA GLY A 157 -4.66 7.63 13.37
C GLY A 157 -5.85 8.01 12.49
N VAL A 158 -6.88 8.58 13.10
CA VAL A 158 -8.07 9.02 12.37
C VAL A 158 -7.75 10.20 11.45
N GLY A 159 -8.19 10.13 10.20
CA GLY A 159 -8.10 11.21 9.22
C GLY A 159 -9.36 11.25 8.37
N SER A 160 -9.59 12.36 7.68
CA SER A 160 -10.67 12.46 6.69
C SER A 160 -10.16 13.10 5.40
N PRO A 161 -9.05 12.62 4.82
CA PRO A 161 -8.64 13.08 3.50
C PRO A 161 -9.72 12.71 2.48
N VAL A 162 -10.04 13.64 1.59
CA VAL A 162 -10.93 13.37 0.45
C VAL A 162 -10.16 12.58 -0.60
N ASN A 163 -8.93 12.99 -0.90
CA ASN A 163 -8.02 12.31 -1.81
C ASN A 163 -6.63 12.17 -1.20
N VAL A 164 -5.95 11.08 -1.53
CA VAL A 164 -4.52 10.89 -1.24
C VAL A 164 -3.83 10.43 -2.52
N THR A 165 -2.79 11.15 -2.94
CA THR A 165 -1.95 10.78 -4.08
C THR A 165 -0.64 10.18 -3.59
N VAL A 166 -0.21 9.09 -4.22
CA VAL A 166 1.07 8.41 -3.97
C VAL A 166 1.83 8.22 -5.30
N PRO A 167 3.17 8.09 -5.27
CA PRO A 167 3.95 7.86 -6.48
C PRO A 167 3.57 6.54 -7.17
N LEU A 168 3.50 6.57 -8.49
CA LEU A 168 3.33 5.42 -9.38
C LEU A 168 4.57 5.31 -10.28
N ASP A 169 5.33 4.24 -10.12
CA ASP A 169 6.51 3.96 -10.93
C ASP A 169 6.18 2.95 -12.02
N VAL A 170 6.47 3.26 -13.29
CA VAL A 170 6.19 2.35 -14.40
C VAL A 170 7.48 1.65 -14.79
N ALA A 171 7.61 0.40 -14.35
CA ALA A 171 8.75 -0.43 -14.71
C ALA A 171 8.52 -1.12 -16.06
N GLU A 172 9.52 -1.05 -16.94
CA GLU A 172 9.55 -1.76 -18.22
C GLU A 172 10.80 -2.64 -18.33
N GLY A 173 10.63 -3.85 -18.85
CA GLY A 173 11.73 -4.78 -19.03
C GLY A 173 11.25 -6.17 -19.42
N TYR A 174 12.05 -6.87 -20.23
CA TYR A 174 11.75 -8.24 -20.68
C TYR A 174 10.40 -8.38 -21.42
N GLY A 175 9.94 -7.31 -22.08
CA GLY A 175 8.63 -7.28 -22.74
C GLY A 175 7.45 -7.20 -21.76
N LEU A 176 7.70 -6.77 -20.52
CA LEU A 176 6.68 -6.52 -19.51
C LEU A 176 6.60 -5.02 -19.21
N THR A 177 5.40 -4.58 -18.87
CA THR A 177 5.12 -3.23 -18.35
C THR A 177 4.36 -3.38 -17.04
N SER A 178 4.83 -2.69 -16.00
CA SER A 178 4.36 -2.88 -14.63
C SER A 178 4.22 -1.52 -13.93
N PRO A 179 3.01 -0.93 -13.87
CA PRO A 179 2.73 0.22 -13.01
C PRO A 179 2.74 -0.22 -11.55
N ASN A 180 3.65 0.34 -10.75
CA ASN A 180 3.96 -0.11 -9.40
C ASN A 180 3.67 0.97 -8.37
N VAL A 181 3.05 0.57 -7.26
CA VAL A 181 2.91 1.39 -6.06
C VAL A 181 3.61 0.71 -4.88
N ASN A 182 4.23 1.49 -4.01
CA ASN A 182 4.82 0.96 -2.80
C ASN A 182 3.73 0.71 -1.74
N VAL A 183 3.76 -0.47 -1.13
CA VAL A 183 2.87 -0.83 -0.01
C VAL A 183 3.67 -1.34 1.17
N SER A 184 3.20 -1.07 2.38
CA SER A 184 3.67 -1.71 3.61
C SER A 184 2.51 -2.50 4.20
N VAL A 185 2.67 -3.82 4.28
CA VAL A 185 1.69 -4.71 4.91
C VAL A 185 2.00 -4.79 6.39
N ASN A 186 1.02 -4.42 7.19
CA ASN A 186 1.09 -4.36 8.64
C ASN A 186 2.36 -3.69 9.15
N GLY A 187 2.69 -2.50 8.62
CA GLY A 187 3.86 -1.71 8.98
C GLY A 187 5.21 -2.34 8.64
N GLY A 188 5.23 -3.44 7.87
CA GLY A 188 6.43 -4.11 7.40
C GLY A 188 7.25 -3.29 6.39
N PRO A 189 8.23 -3.91 5.71
CA PRO A 189 8.97 -3.25 4.64
C PRO A 189 8.03 -2.68 3.57
N SER A 190 8.35 -1.46 3.12
CA SER A 190 7.69 -0.87 1.95
C SER A 190 8.24 -1.52 0.68
N VAL A 191 7.37 -2.15 -0.11
CA VAL A 191 7.76 -2.88 -1.31
C VAL A 191 6.85 -2.54 -2.50
N PRO A 192 7.39 -2.48 -3.73
CA PRO A 192 6.57 -2.20 -4.91
C PRO A 192 5.70 -3.40 -5.27
N VAL A 193 4.42 -3.14 -5.48
CA VAL A 193 3.43 -4.10 -6.00
C VAL A 193 2.81 -3.55 -7.28
N LEU A 194 2.52 -4.45 -8.23
CA LEU A 194 1.85 -4.15 -9.47
C LEU A 194 0.42 -3.66 -9.18
N VAL A 195 0.06 -2.47 -9.66
CA VAL A 195 -1.32 -2.00 -9.72
C VAL A 195 -2.00 -2.72 -10.88
N ASP A 196 -2.95 -3.57 -10.56
CA ASP A 196 -3.65 -4.43 -11.53
C ASP A 196 -5.15 -4.14 -11.46
N THR A 197 -5.65 -3.36 -12.42
CA THR A 197 -7.09 -3.08 -12.51
C THR A 197 -7.88 -4.32 -12.98
N GLY A 198 -7.22 -5.26 -13.66
CA GLY A 198 -7.79 -6.51 -14.16
C GLY A 198 -8.10 -7.56 -13.09
N SER A 199 -7.53 -7.42 -11.89
CA SER A 199 -7.71 -8.34 -10.76
C SER A 199 -8.22 -7.66 -9.49
N ARG A 200 -8.53 -8.47 -8.46
CA ARG A 200 -8.98 -8.01 -7.15
C ARG A 200 -8.16 -8.62 -6.01
N GLY A 201 -7.82 -7.79 -5.04
CA GLY A 201 -7.15 -8.20 -3.81
C GLY A 201 -5.62 -8.10 -3.88
N LEU A 202 -4.99 -8.14 -2.70
CA LEU A 202 -3.54 -8.07 -2.57
C LEU A 202 -2.96 -9.46 -2.35
N VAL A 203 -2.10 -9.90 -3.29
CA VAL A 203 -1.21 -11.05 -3.10
C VAL A 203 0.22 -10.59 -3.05
N ILE A 204 0.92 -10.99 -1.99
CA ILE A 204 2.30 -10.59 -1.76
C ILE A 204 3.07 -11.76 -1.11
N PRO A 205 4.29 -12.07 -1.56
CA PRO A 205 5.00 -13.24 -1.07
C PRO A 205 5.60 -12.99 0.30
N PHE A 206 5.70 -14.06 1.09
CA PHE A 206 6.16 -13.97 2.48
C PHE A 206 7.57 -13.41 2.63
N TRP A 207 8.46 -13.54 1.63
CA TRP A 207 9.80 -12.95 1.69
C TRP A 207 9.81 -11.44 1.48
N ALA A 208 8.75 -10.85 0.90
CA ALA A 208 8.61 -9.40 0.73
C ALA A 208 8.03 -8.73 1.98
N VAL A 209 7.06 -9.38 2.64
CA VAL A 209 6.40 -8.85 3.85
C VAL A 209 6.98 -9.38 5.16
N GLY A 210 7.64 -10.54 5.12
CA GLY A 210 7.97 -11.33 6.31
C GLY A 210 6.75 -12.02 6.91
N PHE A 211 6.97 -12.99 7.80
CA PHE A 211 5.91 -13.50 8.70
C PHE A 211 5.76 -12.65 9.96
N GLN A 212 6.68 -11.72 10.15
CA GLN A 212 6.79 -10.95 11.38
C GLN A 212 5.63 -9.97 11.41
N ASN A 213 4.85 -10.04 12.49
CA ASN A 213 3.80 -9.08 12.81
C ASN A 213 2.47 -9.25 12.08
N LEU A 214 2.29 -10.14 11.09
CA LEU A 214 1.00 -10.27 10.36
C LEU A 214 -0.21 -10.72 11.20
N GLY A 215 0.02 -11.11 12.46
CA GLY A 215 -0.99 -11.64 13.36
C GLY A 215 -1.26 -13.12 13.11
N TRP A 216 -2.40 -13.60 13.62
CA TRP A 216 -2.81 -14.99 13.42
C TRP A 216 -3.38 -15.19 12.01
N PRO A 217 -3.01 -16.28 11.32
CA PRO A 217 -3.66 -16.67 10.08
C PRO A 217 -5.17 -16.77 10.25
N THR A 218 -5.92 -16.19 9.31
CA THR A 218 -7.38 -16.25 9.25
C THR A 218 -7.89 -17.23 8.20
N GLY A 219 -7.00 -17.77 7.36
CA GLY A 219 -7.33 -18.77 6.36
C GLY A 219 -6.12 -19.28 5.58
N ILE A 220 -6.32 -20.34 4.83
CA ILE A 220 -5.37 -20.89 3.86
C ILE A 220 -6.12 -21.06 2.54
N GLY A 221 -5.49 -20.70 1.43
CA GLY A 221 -6.12 -20.72 0.12
C GLY A 221 -5.16 -21.06 -1.01
N ILE A 222 -5.70 -21.01 -2.22
CA ILE A 222 -4.92 -21.04 -3.46
C ILE A 222 -5.28 -19.77 -4.23
N ALA A 223 -4.26 -19.03 -4.62
CA ALA A 223 -4.35 -17.87 -5.49
C ALA A 223 -3.78 -18.21 -6.85
N SER A 224 -4.51 -17.91 -7.92
CA SER A 224 -4.01 -18.02 -9.29
C SER A 224 -3.67 -16.63 -9.82
N TYR A 225 -2.49 -16.49 -10.40
CA TYR A 225 -2.04 -15.27 -11.06
C TYR A 225 -1.65 -15.57 -12.51
N ALA A 226 -2.13 -14.72 -13.42
CA ALA A 226 -1.94 -14.83 -14.86
C ALA A 226 -2.29 -16.24 -15.41
N SER A 227 -1.77 -16.59 -16.59
CA SER A 227 -2.15 -17.79 -17.36
C SER A 227 -1.54 -19.11 -16.86
N GLY A 228 -1.29 -19.27 -15.56
CA GLY A 228 -0.99 -20.59 -15.00
C GLY A 228 0.03 -20.66 -13.85
N LEU A 229 0.22 -19.59 -13.08
CA LEU A 229 1.02 -19.63 -11.87
C LEU A 229 0.12 -19.59 -10.64
N ASP A 230 0.15 -20.64 -9.83
CA ASP A 230 -0.65 -20.73 -8.62
C ASP A 230 0.23 -20.64 -7.37
N PHE A 231 -0.35 -20.15 -6.28
CA PHE A 231 0.29 -20.04 -4.97
C PHE A 231 -0.58 -20.67 -3.91
N VAL A 232 0.03 -21.42 -3.00
CA VAL A 232 -0.55 -21.60 -1.67
C VAL A 232 -0.44 -20.26 -0.96
N THR A 233 -1.56 -19.75 -0.46
CA THR A 233 -1.62 -18.51 0.31
C THR A 233 -2.03 -18.75 1.74
N ILE A 234 -1.50 -17.94 2.65
CA ILE A 234 -2.00 -17.80 4.01
C ILE A 234 -2.62 -16.42 4.11
N ARG A 235 -3.87 -16.36 4.53
CA ARG A 235 -4.60 -15.11 4.72
C ARG A 235 -4.36 -14.55 6.10
N PHE A 236 -4.15 -13.24 6.16
CA PHE A 236 -4.10 -12.46 7.39
C PHE A 236 -5.12 -11.33 7.31
N ASN A 237 -5.70 -10.93 8.45
CA ASN A 237 -6.56 -9.75 8.52
C ASN A 237 -5.75 -8.60 9.12
N THR A 238 -5.30 -7.68 8.27
CA THR A 238 -4.25 -6.74 8.65
C THR A 238 -4.29 -5.45 7.84
N THR A 239 -3.48 -4.45 8.19
CA THR A 239 -3.50 -3.15 7.52
C THR A 239 -2.57 -3.13 6.30
N VAL A 240 -2.89 -2.28 5.33
CA VAL A 240 -2.03 -1.95 4.19
C VAL A 240 -1.86 -0.43 4.14
N ASP A 241 -0.63 0.03 4.26
CA ASP A 241 -0.24 1.44 4.14
C ASP A 241 0.34 1.69 2.75
N PHE A 242 -0.27 2.60 2.00
CA PHE A 242 0.15 3.02 0.66
C PHE A 242 1.07 4.25 0.69
N GLY A 243 1.28 4.85 1.86
CA GLY A 243 1.97 6.12 2.04
C GLY A 243 1.00 7.30 2.10
N ASN A 244 1.53 8.47 2.50
CA ASN A 244 0.78 9.72 2.64
C ASN A 244 -0.50 9.60 3.51
N GLY A 245 -0.51 8.61 4.42
CA GLY A 245 -1.59 8.29 5.34
C GLY A 245 -2.82 7.65 4.70
N ALA A 246 -2.73 7.16 3.46
CA ALA A 246 -3.67 6.19 2.92
C ALA A 246 -3.38 4.82 3.55
N VAL A 247 -4.00 4.57 4.71
CA VAL A 247 -3.87 3.30 5.45
C VAL A 247 -5.22 2.63 5.56
N SER A 248 -5.31 1.36 5.16
CA SER A 248 -6.55 0.61 5.25
C SER A 248 -6.90 0.27 6.71
N ALA A 249 -8.19 0.13 7.00
CA ALA A 249 -8.63 -0.69 8.12
C ALA A 249 -8.12 -2.14 7.93
N PRO A 250 -8.06 -2.95 9.01
CA PRO A 250 -7.71 -4.37 8.89
C PRO A 250 -8.58 -5.07 7.84
N THR A 251 -7.93 -5.61 6.82
CA THR A 251 -8.53 -6.23 5.64
C THR A 251 -7.83 -7.55 5.31
N PRO A 252 -8.49 -8.50 4.64
CA PRO A 252 -7.83 -9.69 4.12
C PRO A 252 -6.64 -9.35 3.19
N VAL A 253 -5.47 -9.86 3.54
CA VAL A 253 -4.25 -9.87 2.71
C VAL A 253 -3.81 -11.31 2.51
N GLU A 254 -3.61 -11.71 1.26
CA GLU A 254 -3.16 -13.06 0.90
C GLU A 254 -1.64 -13.08 0.80
N VAL A 255 -0.97 -13.81 1.69
CA VAL A 255 0.48 -13.95 1.68
C VAL A 255 0.86 -15.24 0.96
N ALA A 256 1.50 -15.12 -0.20
CA ALA A 256 1.94 -16.26 -0.98
C ALA A 256 3.15 -16.94 -0.31
N VAL A 257 3.02 -18.24 -0.02
CA VAL A 257 4.04 -19.02 0.69
C VAL A 257 4.71 -20.08 -0.17
N LEU A 258 4.00 -20.61 -1.17
CA LEU A 258 4.54 -21.65 -2.05
C LEU A 258 3.97 -21.52 -3.46
N PRO A 259 4.77 -21.16 -4.46
CA PRO A 259 4.36 -21.25 -5.85
C PRO A 259 4.34 -22.71 -6.35
N PHE A 260 3.41 -23.02 -7.24
CA PHE A 260 3.40 -24.28 -7.98
C PHE A 260 2.86 -24.08 -9.41
N PRO A 261 3.41 -24.82 -10.39
CA PRO A 261 3.06 -24.63 -11.79
C PRO A 261 1.79 -25.39 -12.15
N THR A 262 0.90 -24.78 -12.92
CA THR A 262 -0.20 -25.47 -13.61
C THR A 262 0.07 -25.67 -15.11
N THR A 263 1.17 -25.14 -15.63
CA THR A 263 1.60 -25.28 -17.03
C THR A 263 3.12 -25.47 -17.14
N LEU A 264 3.62 -25.94 -18.30
CA LEU A 264 5.06 -26.02 -18.55
C LEU A 264 5.73 -24.64 -18.56
N ASN A 265 5.01 -23.60 -19.02
CA ASN A 265 5.52 -22.24 -19.00
C ASN A 265 5.66 -21.73 -17.56
N SER A 266 4.70 -21.99 -16.68
CA SER A 266 4.83 -21.60 -15.28
C SER A 266 5.85 -22.44 -14.53
N LEU A 267 6.10 -23.69 -14.93
CA LEU A 267 7.23 -24.47 -14.41
C LEU A 267 8.56 -23.80 -14.76
N LEU A 268 8.70 -23.31 -16.00
CA LEU A 268 9.89 -22.57 -16.42
C LEU A 268 10.03 -21.24 -15.67
N ILE A 269 8.92 -20.49 -15.50
CA ILE A 269 8.91 -19.26 -14.72
C ILE A 269 9.36 -19.53 -13.27
N ILE A 270 8.83 -20.55 -12.61
CA ILE A 270 9.24 -20.90 -11.24
C ILE A 270 10.72 -21.32 -11.20
N ALA A 271 11.15 -22.17 -12.13
CA ALA A 271 12.51 -22.68 -12.17
C ALA A 271 13.57 -21.59 -12.48
N LEU A 272 13.18 -20.53 -13.20
CA LEU A 272 14.04 -19.40 -13.55
C LEU A 272 13.82 -18.17 -12.67
N SER A 273 12.83 -18.20 -11.77
CA SER A 273 12.47 -17.08 -10.89
C SER A 273 13.54 -16.88 -9.81
N PRO A 274 13.90 -15.62 -9.51
CA PRO A 274 14.97 -15.27 -8.58
C PRO A 274 14.69 -15.61 -7.11
N VAL A 275 13.51 -16.16 -6.82
CA VAL A 275 13.19 -16.79 -5.51
C VAL A 275 14.13 -17.98 -5.24
N LEU A 276 14.78 -18.56 -6.27
CA LEU A 276 15.79 -19.63 -6.11
C LEU A 276 17.23 -19.29 -6.56
N GLN A 277 17.53 -18.17 -7.28
CA GLN A 277 18.88 -17.53 -7.43
C GLN A 277 18.89 -16.27 -8.36
N PRO A 278 19.88 -15.34 -8.26
CA PRO A 278 19.74 -13.93 -8.67
C PRO A 278 20.24 -13.59 -10.09
N VAL A 279 19.73 -14.22 -11.16
CA VAL A 279 20.34 -14.09 -12.51
C VAL A 279 19.54 -13.22 -13.51
N PHE A 280 18.23 -12.98 -13.32
CA PHE A 280 17.41 -12.40 -14.41
C PHE A 280 16.54 -11.17 -14.08
N GLY A 281 16.53 -10.64 -12.86
CA GLY A 281 15.86 -9.36 -12.56
C GLY A 281 14.34 -9.30 -12.77
N VAL A 282 13.66 -10.43 -13.04
CA VAL A 282 12.20 -10.58 -13.08
C VAL A 282 11.77 -11.55 -11.99
N GLY A 283 11.01 -11.06 -11.01
CA GLY A 283 10.40 -11.87 -9.95
C GLY A 283 9.23 -12.70 -10.45
N MET A 284 8.70 -13.52 -9.54
CA MET A 284 7.52 -14.36 -9.74
C MET A 284 6.26 -13.58 -10.14
N PHE A 285 6.20 -12.29 -9.78
CA PHE A 285 5.16 -11.33 -10.16
C PHE A 285 5.67 -10.33 -11.20
N GLY A 286 6.62 -10.74 -12.06
CA GLY A 286 7.23 -9.86 -13.05
C GLY A 286 8.18 -8.86 -12.41
N LEU A 287 7.99 -7.57 -12.68
CA LEU A 287 8.87 -6.49 -12.20
C LEU A 287 8.51 -6.00 -10.78
N ALA A 288 7.45 -6.55 -10.19
CA ALA A 288 6.96 -6.21 -8.85
C ALA A 288 7.17 -7.35 -7.84
N HIS A 289 7.04 -7.03 -6.56
CA HIS A 289 7.08 -8.03 -5.49
C HIS A 289 5.73 -8.70 -5.25
N GLY A 290 4.62 -8.17 -5.74
CA GLY A 290 3.28 -8.73 -5.59
C GLY A 290 2.28 -7.99 -6.48
N THR A 291 1.00 -8.32 -6.35
CA THR A 291 -0.08 -7.74 -7.16
C THR A 291 -1.14 -7.13 -6.26
N LEU A 292 -1.45 -5.86 -6.49
CA LEU A 292 -2.55 -5.11 -5.91
C LEU A 292 -3.69 -5.03 -6.94
N GLY A 293 -4.65 -5.94 -6.81
CA GLY A 293 -5.87 -5.94 -7.61
C GLY A 293 -6.85 -4.87 -7.15
N VAL A 294 -7.13 -3.88 -7.99
CA VAL A 294 -8.03 -2.75 -7.69
C VAL A 294 -9.35 -2.79 -8.46
N GLY A 295 -9.61 -3.84 -9.23
CA GLY A 295 -10.83 -4.04 -10.01
C GLY A 295 -12.06 -4.35 -9.15
N PRO A 296 -13.11 -3.50 -9.12
CA PRO A 296 -14.29 -3.69 -8.28
C PRO A 296 -15.08 -4.98 -8.57
N ASN A 297 -15.17 -5.35 -9.86
CA ASN A 297 -15.86 -6.55 -10.35
C ASN A 297 -14.88 -7.55 -11.00
N ALA A 298 -13.62 -7.50 -10.60
CA ALA A 298 -12.63 -8.46 -11.07
C ALA A 298 -12.67 -9.77 -10.25
N GLY A 299 -12.32 -10.86 -10.93
CA GLY A 299 -11.80 -12.06 -10.29
C GLY A 299 -10.33 -11.86 -9.88
N GLY A 300 -9.62 -12.94 -9.60
CA GLY A 300 -8.21 -12.85 -9.23
C GLY A 300 -8.01 -12.74 -7.72
N PRO A 301 -6.75 -12.75 -7.27
CA PRO A 301 -6.36 -13.83 -6.37
C PRO A 301 -6.72 -13.61 -4.90
N GLY A 302 -7.10 -12.39 -4.52
CA GLY A 302 -7.60 -12.08 -3.19
C GLY A 302 -9.12 -11.94 -3.14
N ILE A 303 -9.68 -12.07 -1.94
CA ILE A 303 -11.14 -12.01 -1.74
C ILE A 303 -11.68 -10.58 -1.56
N SER A 304 -10.81 -9.59 -1.33
CA SER A 304 -11.13 -8.17 -1.12
C SER A 304 -9.92 -7.29 -1.41
N SER A 305 -10.12 -6.14 -2.08
CA SER A 305 -9.04 -5.17 -2.31
C SER A 305 -8.80 -4.32 -1.05
N PRO A 306 -7.55 -4.14 -0.59
CA PRO A 306 -7.26 -3.22 0.50
C PRO A 306 -7.65 -1.77 0.22
N THR A 307 -7.76 -1.37 -1.06
CA THR A 307 -8.22 -0.02 -1.43
C THR A 307 -9.68 0.22 -1.05
N THR A 308 -10.51 -0.83 -1.02
CA THR A 308 -11.92 -0.75 -0.55
C THR A 308 -12.05 -0.74 0.97
N ALA A 309 -10.94 -0.91 1.70
CA ALA A 309 -10.89 -0.81 3.15
C ALA A 309 -10.23 0.50 3.62
N LEU A 310 -9.95 1.44 2.70
CA LEU A 310 -9.47 2.77 3.05
C LEU A 310 -10.59 3.58 3.73
N PRO A 311 -10.25 4.49 4.65
CA PRO A 311 -11.24 5.23 5.44
C PRO A 311 -11.89 6.37 4.64
N GLY A 312 -13.13 6.69 5.01
CA GLY A 312 -13.82 7.89 4.51
C GLY A 312 -14.13 7.77 3.02
N GLN A 313 -13.76 8.80 2.25
CA GLN A 313 -13.99 8.82 0.80
C GLN A 313 -12.87 8.15 0.00
N LEU A 314 -11.77 7.74 0.65
CA LEU A 314 -10.63 7.14 -0.03
C LEU A 314 -10.95 5.79 -0.70
N ASP A 315 -12.03 5.12 -0.29
CA ASP A 315 -12.50 3.88 -0.88
C ASP A 315 -13.43 4.09 -2.10
N GLU A 316 -13.70 5.32 -2.53
CA GLU A 316 -14.60 5.59 -3.66
C GLU A 316 -14.03 5.11 -5.01
N GLY A 317 -12.71 5.03 -5.13
CA GLY A 317 -12.04 4.55 -6.33
C GLY A 317 -10.55 4.86 -6.37
N VAL A 318 -9.95 4.58 -7.52
CA VAL A 318 -8.51 4.77 -7.78
C VAL A 318 -8.33 5.45 -9.13
N LEU A 319 -7.66 6.60 -9.15
CA LEU A 319 -7.18 7.26 -10.37
C LEU A 319 -5.76 6.77 -10.67
N VAL A 320 -5.59 6.08 -11.79
CA VAL A 320 -4.28 5.71 -12.33
C VAL A 320 -3.88 6.78 -13.34
N ASN A 321 -2.94 7.65 -12.97
CA ASN A 321 -2.42 8.72 -13.82
C ASN A 321 -0.95 8.46 -14.14
N ALA A 322 -0.71 7.42 -14.95
CA ALA A 322 0.64 7.00 -15.30
C ALA A 322 1.45 8.10 -16.04
N PRO A 323 0.86 8.96 -16.91
CA PRO A 323 1.59 10.07 -17.53
C PRO A 323 2.17 11.07 -16.53
N GLN A 324 1.58 11.19 -15.34
CA GLN A 324 2.11 12.03 -14.26
C GLN A 324 2.88 11.25 -13.19
N GLY A 325 2.95 9.92 -13.29
CA GLY A 325 3.58 9.07 -12.27
C GLY A 325 2.81 9.08 -10.95
N GLU A 326 1.48 9.14 -11.00
CA GLU A 326 0.63 9.28 -9.82
C GLU A 326 -0.47 8.21 -9.75
N LEU A 327 -0.69 7.71 -8.53
CA LEU A 327 -1.86 6.92 -8.16
C LEU A 327 -2.62 7.70 -7.08
N GLN A 328 -3.89 8.02 -7.32
CA GLN A 328 -4.71 8.72 -6.33
C GLN A 328 -5.85 7.84 -5.85
N PHE A 329 -6.02 7.78 -4.53
CA PHE A 329 -7.17 7.21 -3.85
C PHE A 329 -8.23 8.28 -3.60
N GLY A 330 -9.49 7.86 -3.59
CA GLY A 330 -10.65 8.69 -3.30
C GLY A 330 -11.46 9.09 -4.53
N PRO A 331 -12.33 10.11 -4.43
CA PRO A 331 -13.18 10.56 -5.53
C PRO A 331 -12.34 10.98 -6.73
N ASN A 332 -12.88 10.82 -7.93
CA ASN A 332 -12.23 11.30 -9.15
C ASN A 332 -12.00 12.82 -9.08
N SER A 333 -10.73 13.24 -9.02
CA SER A 333 -10.37 14.66 -8.88
C SER A 333 -10.21 15.39 -10.21
N LEU A 334 -10.22 14.68 -11.33
CA LEU A 334 -10.09 15.26 -12.66
C LEU A 334 -11.44 15.82 -13.18
N PRO A 335 -11.41 16.76 -14.14
CA PRO A 335 -12.61 17.28 -14.82
C PRO A 335 -13.43 16.18 -15.52
N SER A 336 -14.46 16.58 -16.30
CA SER A 336 -15.32 15.62 -17.02
C SER A 336 -14.51 14.63 -17.86
N GLY A 337 -14.70 13.34 -17.60
CA GLY A 337 -14.16 12.24 -18.39
C GLY A 337 -15.26 11.39 -19.04
N ILE A 338 -14.87 10.50 -19.94
CA ILE A 338 -15.80 9.62 -20.65
C ILE A 338 -16.02 8.36 -19.81
N SER A 339 -17.26 8.18 -19.33
CA SER A 339 -17.64 7.11 -18.42
C SER A 339 -18.20 5.90 -19.17
N VAL A 340 -17.70 4.71 -18.84
CA VAL A 340 -18.23 3.42 -19.33
C VAL A 340 -18.59 2.50 -18.15
N PRO A 341 -19.66 1.71 -18.28
CA PRO A 341 -20.12 0.85 -17.20
C PRO A 341 -19.15 -0.30 -16.97
N GLY A 342 -18.95 -0.64 -15.69
CA GLY A 342 -18.12 -1.76 -15.27
C GLY A 342 -16.65 -1.39 -15.07
N ALA A 343 -16.03 -2.02 -14.08
CA ALA A 343 -14.59 -2.02 -13.90
C ALA A 343 -14.12 -3.36 -13.30
N PRO A 344 -13.14 -4.04 -13.91
CA PRO A 344 -12.48 -3.70 -15.18
C PRO A 344 -13.27 -4.13 -16.42
N ILE A 345 -14.32 -4.95 -16.26
CA ILE A 345 -15.03 -5.58 -17.38
C ILE A 345 -16.08 -4.62 -17.93
N THR A 346 -15.93 -4.21 -19.19
CA THR A 346 -16.80 -3.21 -19.82
C THR A 346 -17.16 -3.59 -21.27
N PRO A 347 -18.41 -3.41 -21.71
CA PRO A 347 -18.79 -3.56 -23.11
C PRO A 347 -18.32 -2.33 -23.91
N LEU A 348 -17.58 -2.55 -24.98
CA LEU A 348 -17.02 -1.50 -25.85
C LEU A 348 -17.22 -1.84 -27.33
N LEU A 349 -16.84 -0.91 -28.19
CA LEU A 349 -16.68 -1.15 -29.62
C LEU A 349 -15.20 -0.98 -30.01
N VAL A 350 -14.69 -1.87 -30.84
CA VAL A 350 -13.34 -1.80 -31.39
C VAL A 350 -13.41 -1.61 -32.90
N GLN A 351 -12.58 -0.73 -33.41
CA GLN A 351 -12.37 -0.51 -34.83
C GLN A 351 -10.91 -0.83 -35.18
N VAL A 352 -10.71 -1.64 -36.22
CA VAL A 352 -9.39 -1.99 -36.75
C VAL A 352 -9.21 -1.36 -38.13
N ASN A 353 -8.14 -0.58 -38.33
CA ASN A 353 -7.76 0.07 -39.59
C ASN A 353 -8.91 0.89 -40.24
N GLY A 354 -9.73 1.56 -39.42
CA GLY A 354 -10.89 2.32 -39.93
C GLY A 354 -12.04 1.46 -40.46
N GLY A 355 -12.04 0.15 -40.18
CA GLY A 355 -13.10 -0.78 -40.54
C GLY A 355 -14.42 -0.56 -39.76
N PRO A 356 -15.36 -1.53 -39.79
CA PRO A 356 -16.58 -1.42 -39.00
C PRO A 356 -16.27 -1.50 -37.49
N LEU A 357 -17.07 -0.81 -36.69
CA LEU A 357 -17.09 -0.95 -35.23
C LEU A 357 -17.63 -2.33 -34.85
N GLN A 358 -16.88 -3.07 -34.03
CA GLN A 358 -17.22 -4.42 -33.60
C GLN A 358 -17.41 -4.50 -32.09
N PRO A 359 -18.52 -5.07 -31.60
CA PRO A 359 -18.78 -5.17 -30.17
C PRO A 359 -17.80 -6.13 -29.51
N ILE A 360 -17.31 -5.74 -28.33
CA ILE A 360 -16.41 -6.53 -27.54
C ILE A 360 -16.67 -6.36 -26.05
N THR A 361 -16.43 -7.41 -25.26
CA THR A 361 -16.23 -7.26 -23.82
C THR A 361 -14.75 -7.09 -23.55
N ALA A 362 -14.36 -5.93 -23.04
CA ALA A 362 -12.99 -5.60 -22.72
C ALA A 362 -12.75 -5.67 -21.21
N VAL A 363 -11.56 -6.11 -20.83
CA VAL A 363 -11.00 -5.95 -19.48
C VAL A 363 -10.02 -4.79 -19.54
N ILE A 364 -10.34 -3.69 -18.85
CA ILE A 364 -9.44 -2.54 -18.69
C ILE A 364 -8.39 -2.90 -17.65
N ASP A 365 -7.18 -3.25 -18.10
CA ASP A 365 -6.21 -3.98 -17.29
C ASP A 365 -4.81 -3.36 -17.35
N SER A 366 -4.46 -2.59 -16.32
CA SER A 366 -3.14 -1.97 -16.16
C SER A 366 -2.01 -2.98 -15.98
N GLY A 367 -2.32 -4.21 -15.53
CA GLY A 367 -1.38 -5.33 -15.40
C GLY A 367 -1.29 -6.22 -16.64
N GLY A 368 -2.08 -5.93 -17.68
CA GLY A 368 -2.23 -6.76 -18.88
C GLY A 368 -1.09 -6.67 -19.90
N VAL A 369 -0.01 -5.93 -19.60
CA VAL A 369 1.14 -5.72 -20.50
C VAL A 369 0.69 -5.11 -21.84
N ASP A 370 0.89 -5.78 -22.97
CA ASP A 370 0.47 -5.31 -24.31
C ASP A 370 -1.00 -5.63 -24.62
N GLY A 371 -1.69 -6.33 -23.72
CA GLY A 371 -3.08 -6.73 -23.87
C GLY A 371 -3.28 -7.89 -24.84
N THR A 372 -4.55 -8.22 -25.05
CA THR A 372 -4.97 -9.28 -25.98
C THR A 372 -6.15 -8.83 -26.82
N ILE A 373 -6.20 -9.27 -28.07
CA ILE A 373 -7.33 -9.01 -28.98
C ILE A 373 -7.86 -10.33 -29.55
N PRO A 374 -9.18 -10.55 -29.55
CA PRO A 374 -9.77 -11.68 -30.24
C PRO A 374 -9.49 -11.66 -31.74
N SER A 375 -9.12 -12.81 -32.27
CA SER A 375 -8.98 -13.07 -33.71
C SER A 375 -10.24 -12.69 -34.50
N SER A 376 -11.42 -12.87 -33.92
CA SER A 376 -12.71 -12.47 -34.50
C SER A 376 -12.82 -10.97 -34.73
N VAL A 377 -12.25 -10.14 -33.85
CA VAL A 377 -12.27 -8.69 -33.95
C VAL A 377 -11.19 -8.17 -34.90
N LEU A 378 -10.01 -8.80 -34.86
CA LEU A 378 -8.88 -8.41 -35.70
C LEU A 378 -9.19 -8.54 -37.21
N GLY A 379 -9.97 -9.54 -37.61
CA GLY A 379 -10.48 -9.68 -38.98
C GLY A 379 -9.43 -10.03 -40.04
N THR A 380 -8.22 -10.39 -39.65
CA THR A 380 -7.10 -10.76 -40.55
C THR A 380 -6.99 -12.26 -40.82
N GLY A 381 -7.80 -13.09 -40.14
CA GLY A 381 -7.66 -14.56 -40.15
C GLY A 381 -6.54 -15.09 -39.25
N GLN A 382 -5.80 -14.20 -38.57
CA GLN A 382 -4.79 -14.57 -37.59
C GLN A 382 -5.45 -15.11 -36.31
N VAL A 383 -4.94 -16.22 -35.77
CA VAL A 383 -5.47 -16.89 -34.57
C VAL A 383 -4.49 -16.95 -33.39
N SER A 384 -3.23 -16.55 -33.60
CA SER A 384 -2.16 -16.53 -32.62
C SER A 384 -1.07 -15.54 -33.01
N GLY A 385 -0.11 -15.30 -32.11
CA GLY A 385 0.98 -14.33 -32.31
C GLY A 385 0.57 -12.92 -31.90
N THR A 386 1.30 -11.91 -32.36
CA THR A 386 1.04 -10.49 -32.05
C THR A 386 0.36 -9.79 -33.22
N VAL A 387 -0.46 -8.78 -32.94
CA VAL A 387 -1.07 -7.95 -33.98
C VAL A 387 0.03 -7.33 -34.86
N PRO A 388 -0.08 -7.39 -36.21
CA PRO A 388 0.95 -6.86 -37.10
C PRO A 388 1.20 -5.37 -36.87
N ALA A 389 2.46 -4.94 -36.90
CA ALA A 389 2.83 -3.53 -36.84
C ALA A 389 2.15 -2.71 -37.95
N GLY A 390 1.80 -1.46 -37.66
CA GLY A 390 1.04 -0.57 -38.55
C GLY A 390 -0.47 -0.76 -38.49
N THR A 391 -0.98 -1.65 -37.63
CA THR A 391 -2.42 -1.84 -37.43
C THR A 391 -2.94 -0.76 -36.49
N THR A 392 -3.91 0.03 -36.93
CA THR A 392 -4.57 1.02 -36.07
C THR A 392 -5.74 0.38 -35.35
N ILE A 393 -5.74 0.45 -34.02
CA ILE A 393 -6.81 -0.03 -33.15
C ILE A 393 -7.38 1.18 -32.44
N SER A 394 -8.67 1.41 -32.62
CA SER A 394 -9.42 2.47 -31.95
C SER A 394 -10.54 1.85 -31.13
N VAL A 395 -10.70 2.30 -29.89
CA VAL A 395 -11.69 1.78 -28.95
C VAL A 395 -12.67 2.89 -28.61
N TYR A 396 -13.96 2.56 -28.58
CA TYR A 396 -15.07 3.49 -28.42
C TYR A 396 -16.01 3.03 -27.30
N THR A 397 -16.82 3.96 -26.83
CA THR A 397 -18.02 3.68 -26.03
C THR A 397 -18.92 2.66 -26.74
N SER A 398 -19.73 1.93 -25.98
CA SER A 398 -20.59 0.85 -26.51
C SER A 398 -21.67 1.32 -27.49
N ASP A 399 -22.02 2.61 -27.48
CA ASP A 399 -22.92 3.26 -28.44
C ASP A 399 -22.18 3.74 -29.71
N GLY A 400 -20.84 3.67 -29.73
CA GLY A 400 -19.99 4.07 -30.84
C GLY A 400 -19.87 5.57 -31.04
N SER A 401 -20.41 6.38 -30.13
CA SER A 401 -20.47 7.83 -30.29
C SER A 401 -19.15 8.52 -29.96
N THR A 402 -18.37 7.97 -29.03
CA THR A 402 -17.22 8.64 -28.43
C THR A 402 -15.99 7.74 -28.45
N PRO A 403 -14.86 8.17 -29.05
CA PRO A 403 -13.59 7.44 -28.94
C PRO A 403 -13.08 7.51 -27.49
N LEU A 404 -12.54 6.41 -26.99
CA LEU A 404 -11.88 6.32 -25.68
C LEU A 404 -10.37 6.41 -25.80
N TYR A 405 -9.80 5.65 -26.74
CA TYR A 405 -8.36 5.73 -27.08
C TYR A 405 -8.10 5.12 -28.45
N SER A 406 -6.96 5.46 -29.02
CA SER A 406 -6.50 4.90 -30.30
C SER A 406 -4.99 4.79 -30.31
N TYR A 407 -4.49 3.77 -31.01
CA TYR A 407 -3.06 3.61 -31.25
C TYR A 407 -2.80 2.83 -32.53
N THR A 408 -1.60 3.02 -33.06
CA THR A 408 -1.07 2.18 -34.14
C THR A 408 -0.02 1.25 -33.55
N THR A 409 -0.18 -0.05 -33.78
CA THR A 409 0.78 -1.06 -33.33
C THR A 409 2.13 -0.85 -33.99
N THR A 410 3.17 -1.23 -33.27
CA THR A 410 4.57 -1.23 -33.66
C THR A 410 5.10 -2.65 -33.53
N ALA A 411 6.41 -2.84 -33.72
CA ALA A 411 7.03 -4.15 -33.52
C ALA A 411 7.02 -4.61 -32.06
N THR A 412 6.78 -3.72 -31.08
CA THR A 412 7.00 -3.97 -29.66
C THR A 412 5.81 -3.69 -28.75
N ASN A 413 4.64 -3.31 -29.29
CA ASN A 413 3.43 -3.02 -28.50
C ASN A 413 2.15 -3.63 -29.11
N GLY A 414 2.31 -4.63 -29.99
CA GLY A 414 1.18 -5.30 -30.62
C GLY A 414 0.56 -6.30 -29.66
N SER A 415 -0.73 -6.14 -29.33
CA SER A 415 -1.46 -7.07 -28.48
C SER A 415 -1.38 -8.52 -28.97
N THR A 416 -1.45 -9.47 -28.04
CA THR A 416 -1.48 -10.90 -28.42
C THR A 416 -2.85 -11.27 -28.99
N VAL A 417 -2.86 -11.98 -30.13
CA VAL A 417 -4.08 -12.47 -30.77
C VAL A 417 -4.53 -13.76 -30.10
N THR A 418 -5.80 -13.82 -29.69
CA THR A 418 -6.37 -14.97 -28.98
C THR A 418 -7.59 -15.54 -29.70
N SER A 419 -7.93 -16.79 -29.39
CA SER A 419 -9.18 -17.43 -29.81
C SER A 419 -10.35 -17.16 -28.85
N GLY A 420 -10.11 -16.38 -27.78
CA GLY A 420 -11.14 -16.01 -26.81
C GLY A 420 -12.11 -14.97 -27.37
N THR A 421 -13.12 -14.62 -26.58
CA THR A 421 -14.16 -13.64 -26.95
C THR A 421 -13.99 -12.29 -26.27
N SER A 422 -13.01 -12.14 -25.37
CA SER A 422 -12.77 -10.91 -24.63
C SER A 422 -11.46 -10.27 -25.05
N MET A 423 -11.45 -8.94 -25.06
CA MET A 423 -10.23 -8.14 -25.22
C MET A 423 -9.65 -7.84 -23.83
N ASN A 424 -8.33 -7.78 -23.73
CA ASN A 424 -7.63 -7.17 -22.60
C ASN A 424 -6.92 -5.94 -23.15
N THR A 425 -7.14 -4.76 -22.56
CA THR A 425 -6.55 -3.52 -23.11
C THR A 425 -5.05 -3.45 -22.97
N GLY A 426 -4.49 -4.19 -22.02
CA GLY A 426 -3.14 -3.97 -21.53
C GLY A 426 -2.99 -2.60 -20.87
N TYR A 427 -1.72 -2.27 -20.61
CA TYR A 427 -1.28 -1.02 -20.01
C TYR A 427 -1.45 0.19 -20.94
N LEU A 428 -1.50 -0.02 -22.26
CA LEU A 428 -1.45 1.06 -23.25
C LEU A 428 -2.36 2.27 -22.97
N PRO A 429 -3.68 2.13 -22.71
CA PRO A 429 -4.52 3.29 -22.44
C PRO A 429 -4.12 4.03 -21.16
N PHE A 430 -3.57 3.34 -20.16
CA PHE A 430 -3.03 3.97 -18.93
C PHE A 430 -1.74 4.75 -19.19
N GLY A 431 -0.93 4.33 -20.17
CA GLY A 431 0.26 5.08 -20.58
C GLY A 431 -0.07 6.33 -21.41
N GLN A 432 -1.26 6.40 -22.00
CA GLN A 432 -1.71 7.54 -22.81
C GLN A 432 -2.43 8.62 -21.99
N GLN A 433 -3.17 8.21 -20.96
CA GLN A 433 -4.10 9.09 -20.27
C GLN A 433 -4.39 8.62 -18.84
N ALA A 434 -5.01 9.48 -18.04
CA ALA A 434 -5.46 9.10 -16.72
C ALA A 434 -6.77 8.30 -16.79
N ILE A 435 -6.86 7.20 -16.03
CA ILE A 435 -8.05 6.35 -15.99
C ILE A 435 -8.48 6.18 -14.54
N TYR A 436 -9.74 6.54 -14.26
CA TYR A 436 -10.35 6.37 -12.95
C TYR A 436 -11.17 5.08 -12.88
N ILE A 437 -10.88 4.28 -11.86
CA ILE A 437 -11.58 3.05 -11.52
C ILE A 437 -12.47 3.34 -10.32
N SER A 438 -13.75 3.55 -10.59
CA SER A 438 -14.78 3.79 -9.57
C SER A 438 -15.24 2.47 -8.96
N ASN A 439 -15.36 2.42 -7.62
CA ASN A 439 -16.02 1.31 -6.92
C ASN A 439 -17.55 1.37 -7.03
N SER A 440 -18.12 2.44 -7.60
CA SER A 440 -19.55 2.63 -7.78
C SER A 440 -20.01 2.30 -9.21
N PRO A 441 -21.17 1.63 -9.40
CA PRO A 441 -22.00 1.00 -8.36
C PRO A 441 -21.28 -0.19 -7.71
N SER A 442 -21.56 -0.45 -6.43
CA SER A 442 -20.88 -1.53 -5.67
C SER A 442 -20.98 -2.88 -6.39
N GLY A 443 -19.84 -3.57 -6.49
CA GLY A 443 -19.72 -4.88 -7.15
C GLY A 443 -19.74 -4.85 -8.68
N VAL A 444 -19.87 -3.68 -9.30
CA VAL A 444 -19.82 -3.50 -10.77
C VAL A 444 -18.72 -2.52 -11.16
N GLY A 445 -18.69 -1.37 -10.49
CA GLY A 445 -17.78 -0.28 -10.78
C GLY A 445 -18.08 0.47 -12.07
N THR A 446 -17.29 1.51 -12.31
CA THR A 446 -17.34 2.35 -13.52
C THR A 446 -15.92 2.72 -13.91
N THR A 447 -15.60 2.69 -15.19
CA THR A 447 -14.31 3.16 -15.71
C THR A 447 -14.48 4.53 -16.36
N ILE A 448 -13.61 5.49 -16.05
CA ILE A 448 -13.67 6.85 -16.62
C ILE A 448 -12.32 7.18 -17.26
N PHE A 449 -12.35 7.56 -18.53
CA PHE A 449 -11.19 7.95 -19.33
C PHE A 449 -11.06 9.48 -19.37
N HIS A 450 -9.84 9.99 -19.27
CA HIS A 450 -9.53 11.43 -19.21
C HIS A 450 -8.45 11.79 -20.22
N ASP A 451 -8.89 12.10 -21.43
CA ASP A 451 -8.09 12.51 -22.60
C ASP A 451 -7.22 13.77 -22.38
#